data_AF-A0A2D5ZF47-F1
#
_entry.id   AF-A0A2D5ZF47-F1
#
_cell.length_a   1.000
_cell.length_b   1.000
_cell.length_c   1.000
_cell.angle_alpha   90.00
_cell.angle_beta   90.00
_cell.angle_gamma   90.00
#
_symmetry.space_group_name_H-M   'P 1'
#
loop_
_entity.id
_entity.type
_entity.pdbx_description
1 polymer ?
#
loop_
_entity_poly.entity_id
_entity_poly.type
_entity_poly.pdbx_seq_one_letter_code
_entity_poly.pdbx_strand_id
1 'polypeptide(L)'
;MLHMRMIVDGLIVVMIGAVALSVMAHDQTESRHQQRLDEVRQAMAEMHVKARVHGSMDDVEATRHGFSITLEEQWFRPRPPHNVLLSADRPWLDIAQDGDNAQHPKDPVAYGPEQAAFWYNPEYGIIRARVAPQLSKSETLRLYNEVNLSALREIPSAAPVADAKLAAGKATDLH
;
A
#
# COMPACT_ATOMS: atom_id res chain seq x y z
N MET A 1 29.19 48.30 -24.94
CA MET A 1 27.72 48.14 -24.86
C MET A 1 27.20 46.82 -25.46
N LEU A 2 27.70 46.33 -26.61
CA LEU A 2 27.26 45.05 -27.20
C LEU A 2 27.48 43.83 -26.27
N HIS A 3 28.65 43.75 -25.62
CA HIS A 3 29.00 42.66 -24.70
C HIS A 3 28.09 42.57 -23.46
N MET A 4 27.62 43.70 -22.95
CA MET A 4 26.74 43.74 -21.77
C MET A 4 25.34 43.22 -22.08
N ARG A 5 24.83 43.47 -23.30
CA ARG A 5 23.54 42.92 -23.76
C ARG A 5 23.59 41.41 -23.90
N MET A 6 24.65 40.86 -24.50
CA MET A 6 24.78 39.40 -24.65
C MET A 6 24.86 38.65 -23.32
N ILE A 7 25.49 39.24 -22.30
CA ILE A 7 25.55 38.63 -20.95
C ILE A 7 24.17 38.64 -20.30
N VAL A 8 23.44 39.75 -20.37
CA VAL A 8 22.09 39.86 -19.80
C VAL A 8 21.11 38.93 -20.52
N ASP A 9 21.13 38.91 -21.85
CA ASP A 9 20.28 38.04 -22.65
C ASP A 9 20.59 36.55 -22.38
N GLY A 10 21.88 36.19 -22.22
CA GLY A 10 22.30 34.86 -21.83
C GLY A 10 21.78 34.46 -20.45
N LEU A 11 21.84 35.36 -19.46
CA LEU A 11 21.30 35.10 -18.11
C LEU A 11 19.79 34.91 -18.13
N ILE A 12 19.06 35.70 -18.92
CA ILE A 12 17.60 35.58 -19.05
C ILE A 12 17.23 34.21 -19.64
N VAL A 13 17.90 33.78 -20.71
CA VAL A 13 17.63 32.47 -21.33
C VAL A 13 17.92 31.33 -20.35
N VAL A 14 19.02 31.41 -19.59
CA VAL A 14 19.36 30.40 -18.57
C VAL A 14 18.29 30.35 -17.47
N MET A 15 17.81 31.51 -16.98
CA MET A 15 16.76 31.53 -15.97
C MET A 15 15.43 30.96 -16.48
N ILE A 16 15.02 31.32 -17.71
CA ILE A 16 13.80 30.77 -18.32
C ILE A 16 13.92 29.25 -18.49
N GLY A 17 15.09 28.78 -18.96
CA GLY A 17 15.37 27.36 -19.10
C GLY A 17 15.28 26.60 -17.76
N ALA A 18 15.85 27.17 -16.69
CA ALA A 18 15.81 26.57 -15.36
C ALA A 18 14.37 26.47 -14.81
N VAL A 19 13.56 27.53 -14.98
CA VAL A 19 12.15 27.53 -14.57
C VAL A 19 11.34 26.49 -15.37
N ALA A 20 11.53 26.42 -16.69
CA ALA A 20 10.84 25.45 -17.54
C ALA A 20 11.18 24.01 -17.15
N LEU A 21 12.47 23.71 -16.93
CA LEU A 21 12.92 22.39 -16.46
C LEU A 21 12.33 22.05 -15.09
N SER A 22 12.27 23.02 -14.17
CA SER A 22 11.69 22.81 -12.85
C SER A 22 10.20 22.47 -12.91
N VAL A 23 9.42 23.17 -13.75
CA VAL A 23 7.99 22.88 -13.95
C VAL A 23 7.79 21.48 -14.54
N MET A 24 8.55 21.12 -15.58
CA MET A 24 8.46 19.79 -16.19
C MET A 24 8.84 18.66 -15.22
N ALA A 25 9.83 18.87 -14.35
CA ALA A 25 10.22 17.88 -13.35
C ALA A 25 9.13 17.70 -12.27
N HIS A 26 8.44 18.78 -11.89
CA HIS A 26 7.35 18.73 -10.91
C HIS A 26 6.15 17.93 -11.43
N ASP A 27 5.74 18.20 -12.68
CA ASP A 27 4.61 17.53 -13.33
C ASP A 27 4.82 16.01 -13.49
N GLN A 28 6.06 15.61 -13.81
CA GLN A 28 6.42 14.19 -13.88
C GLN A 28 6.37 13.49 -12.52
N THR A 29 6.67 14.19 -11.44
CA THR A 29 6.70 13.59 -10.09
C THR A 29 5.29 13.30 -9.61
N GLU A 30 4.38 14.25 -9.78
CA GLU A 30 2.97 14.10 -9.42
C GLU A 30 2.29 13.01 -10.25
N SER A 31 2.53 13.02 -11.57
CA SER A 31 2.00 12.00 -12.48
C SER A 31 2.45 10.58 -12.08
N ARG A 32 3.72 10.40 -11.70
CA ARG A 32 4.24 9.11 -11.22
C ARG A 32 3.62 8.69 -9.89
N HIS A 33 3.38 9.65 -8.99
CA HIS A 33 2.72 9.37 -7.72
C HIS A 33 1.30 8.86 -7.96
N GLN A 34 0.52 9.59 -8.74
CA GLN A 34 -0.85 9.22 -9.09
C GLN A 34 -0.91 7.87 -9.81
N GLN A 35 -0.02 7.64 -10.77
CA GLN A 35 0.07 6.37 -11.48
C GLN A 35 0.29 5.19 -10.52
N ARG A 36 1.21 5.33 -9.55
CA ARG A 36 1.47 4.26 -8.57
C ARG A 36 0.25 3.99 -7.68
N LEU A 37 -0.49 5.02 -7.29
CA LEU A 37 -1.73 4.84 -6.54
C LEU A 37 -2.78 4.10 -7.36
N ASP A 38 -2.94 4.46 -8.62
CA ASP A 38 -3.91 3.85 -9.53
C ASP A 38 -3.56 2.39 -9.83
N GLU A 39 -2.28 2.07 -9.98
CA GLU A 39 -1.81 0.68 -10.11
C GLU A 39 -2.19 -0.17 -8.89
N VAL A 40 -2.03 0.35 -7.67
CA VAL A 40 -2.42 -0.39 -6.44
C VAL A 40 -3.95 -0.52 -6.34
N ARG A 41 -4.70 0.53 -6.70
CA ARG A 41 -6.17 0.47 -6.72
C ARG A 41 -6.67 -0.54 -7.73
N GLN A 42 -6.06 -0.61 -8.92
CA GLN A 42 -6.39 -1.61 -9.93
C GLN A 42 -6.09 -3.03 -9.42
N ALA A 43 -4.95 -3.23 -8.75
CA ALA A 43 -4.63 -4.51 -8.11
C ALA A 43 -5.69 -4.93 -7.09
N MET A 44 -6.10 -4.03 -6.20
CA MET A 44 -7.16 -4.32 -5.22
C MET A 44 -8.52 -4.62 -5.89
N ALA A 45 -8.87 -3.89 -6.95
CA ALA A 45 -10.09 -4.13 -7.71
C ALA A 45 -10.08 -5.52 -8.39
N GLU A 46 -8.96 -5.91 -8.99
CA GLU A 46 -8.78 -7.25 -9.57
C GLU A 46 -8.96 -8.34 -8.51
N MET A 47 -8.32 -8.19 -7.34
CA MET A 47 -8.45 -9.13 -6.23
C MET A 47 -9.89 -9.24 -5.74
N HIS A 48 -10.60 -8.12 -5.63
CA HIS A 48 -12.00 -8.11 -5.21
C HIS A 48 -12.88 -8.88 -6.19
N VAL A 49 -12.69 -8.67 -7.50
CA VAL A 49 -13.40 -9.42 -8.54
C VAL A 49 -13.09 -10.92 -8.44
N LYS A 50 -11.83 -11.31 -8.25
CA LYS A 50 -11.45 -12.72 -8.12
C LYS A 50 -12.03 -13.39 -6.89
N ALA A 51 -12.02 -12.70 -5.75
CA ALA A 51 -12.65 -13.16 -4.50
C ALA A 51 -14.15 -13.41 -4.71
N ARG A 52 -14.84 -12.49 -5.41
CA ARG A 52 -16.27 -12.61 -5.71
C ARG A 52 -16.58 -13.75 -6.67
N VAL A 53 -15.82 -13.85 -7.76
CA VAL A 53 -16.03 -14.86 -8.81
C VAL A 53 -15.82 -16.26 -8.24
N HIS A 54 -14.72 -16.51 -7.53
CA HIS A 54 -14.46 -17.82 -6.95
C HIS A 54 -15.35 -18.12 -5.75
N GLY A 55 -15.71 -17.11 -4.96
CA GLY A 55 -16.71 -17.27 -3.88
C GLY A 55 -18.12 -17.63 -4.37
N SER A 56 -18.37 -17.58 -5.69
CA SER A 56 -19.61 -18.01 -6.30
C SER A 56 -19.52 -19.40 -6.96
N MET A 57 -18.35 -20.06 -6.88
CA MET A 57 -18.13 -21.41 -7.43
C MET A 57 -18.41 -22.48 -6.36
N ASP A 58 -18.93 -23.64 -6.78
CA ASP A 58 -19.34 -24.71 -5.86
C ASP A 58 -18.15 -25.42 -5.18
N ASP A 59 -16.94 -25.32 -5.74
CA ASP A 59 -15.72 -25.99 -5.27
C ASP A 59 -14.83 -25.14 -4.37
N VAL A 60 -15.24 -23.89 -4.08
CA VAL A 60 -14.48 -22.95 -3.27
C VAL A 60 -15.30 -22.55 -2.06
N GLU A 61 -14.71 -22.66 -0.87
CA GLU A 61 -15.36 -22.21 0.35
C GLU A 61 -15.55 -20.68 0.34
N ALA A 62 -16.77 -20.26 0.68
CA ALA A 62 -17.19 -18.88 0.57
C ALA A 62 -17.96 -18.42 1.81
N THR A 63 -17.85 -17.12 2.09
CA THR A 63 -18.65 -16.46 3.11
C THR A 63 -20.12 -16.40 2.69
N ARG A 64 -21.00 -16.09 3.64
CA ARG A 64 -22.43 -15.87 3.38
C ARG A 64 -22.69 -14.74 2.36
N HIS A 65 -21.72 -13.84 2.21
CA HIS A 65 -21.79 -12.74 1.26
C HIS A 65 -21.29 -13.12 -0.14
N GLY A 66 -20.84 -14.35 -0.37
CA GLY A 66 -20.42 -14.86 -1.68
C GLY A 66 -19.00 -14.45 -2.07
N PHE A 67 -18.13 -14.23 -1.08
CA PHE A 67 -16.70 -14.01 -1.29
C PHE A 67 -15.92 -15.24 -0.84
N SER A 68 -14.90 -15.64 -1.60
CA SER A 68 -14.05 -16.75 -1.19
C SER A 68 -13.34 -16.44 0.13
N ILE A 69 -13.23 -17.41 1.03
CA ILE A 69 -12.48 -17.24 2.27
C ILE A 69 -10.98 -17.12 2.03
N THR A 70 -10.49 -17.58 0.88
CA THR A 70 -9.08 -17.46 0.47
C THR A 70 -8.93 -16.64 -0.82
N LEU A 71 -7.69 -16.30 -1.14
CA LEU A 71 -7.30 -15.77 -2.44
C LEU A 71 -6.04 -16.51 -2.88
N GLU A 72 -6.17 -17.32 -3.92
CA GLU A 72 -5.05 -18.13 -4.41
C GLU A 72 -4.25 -17.36 -5.48
N GLU A 73 -2.91 -17.36 -5.38
CA GLU A 73 -2.03 -16.67 -6.34
C GLU A 73 -2.29 -17.13 -7.78
N GLN A 74 -2.59 -18.42 -7.98
CA GLN A 74 -2.82 -19.03 -9.28
C GLN A 74 -4.05 -18.48 -10.02
N TRP A 75 -4.97 -17.81 -9.33
CA TRP A 75 -6.12 -17.13 -9.94
C TRP A 75 -5.72 -15.87 -10.72
N PHE A 76 -4.51 -15.37 -10.47
CA PHE A 76 -3.93 -14.16 -11.03
C PHE A 76 -2.75 -14.54 -11.92
N ARG A 77 -3.02 -14.70 -13.23
CA ARG A 77 -1.99 -15.03 -14.21
C ARG A 77 -1.66 -13.80 -15.06
N PRO A 78 -0.39 -13.54 -15.38
CA PRO A 78 0.78 -14.42 -15.16
C PRO A 78 1.41 -14.31 -13.75
N ARG A 79 1.00 -13.34 -12.93
CA ARG A 79 1.55 -13.11 -11.59
C ARG A 79 0.47 -12.52 -10.67
N PRO A 80 0.58 -12.72 -9.34
CA PRO A 80 -0.32 -12.08 -8.39
C PRO A 80 -0.23 -10.54 -8.43
N PRO A 81 -1.31 -9.84 -8.03
CA PRO A 81 -1.32 -8.40 -7.93
C PRO A 81 -0.27 -7.94 -6.91
N HIS A 82 0.38 -6.82 -7.19
CA HIS A 82 1.51 -6.32 -6.43
C HIS A 82 1.27 -4.90 -5.96
N ASN A 83 1.58 -4.62 -4.70
CA ASN A 83 1.54 -3.27 -4.16
C ASN A 83 2.83 -2.51 -4.49
N VAL A 84 2.81 -1.72 -5.55
CA VAL A 84 3.99 -0.94 -5.99
C VAL A 84 4.44 0.14 -5.01
N LEU A 85 3.71 0.40 -3.92
CA LEU A 85 4.14 1.31 -2.85
C LEU A 85 5.06 0.64 -1.84
N LEU A 86 5.20 -0.68 -1.89
CA LEU A 86 6.02 -1.49 -1.01
C LEU A 86 7.07 -2.28 -1.80
N SER A 87 8.07 -2.79 -1.09
CA SER A 87 9.06 -3.71 -1.66
C SER A 87 8.43 -5.07 -1.98
N ALA A 88 8.92 -5.75 -3.02
CA ALA A 88 8.35 -7.01 -3.52
C ALA A 88 8.72 -8.26 -2.70
N ASP A 89 9.63 -8.13 -1.74
CA ASP A 89 10.19 -9.21 -0.90
C ASP A 89 9.34 -9.54 0.35
N ARG A 90 8.03 -9.25 0.28
CA ARG A 90 7.09 -9.45 1.39
C ARG A 90 5.97 -10.41 0.99
N PRO A 91 5.27 -11.04 1.95
CA PRO A 91 4.04 -11.76 1.66
C PRO A 91 3.08 -10.85 0.88
N TRP A 92 2.44 -11.36 -0.16
CA TRP A 92 1.58 -10.51 -0.98
C TRP A 92 0.25 -10.22 -0.27
N LEU A 93 -0.27 -11.16 0.51
CA LEU A 93 -1.59 -11.08 1.14
C LEU A 93 -1.59 -11.63 2.56
N ASP A 94 -2.33 -10.94 3.42
CA ASP A 94 -2.76 -11.38 4.74
C ASP A 94 -4.29 -11.43 4.76
N ILE A 95 -4.87 -12.42 5.43
CA ILE A 95 -6.32 -12.68 5.45
C ILE A 95 -6.82 -12.50 6.88
N ALA A 96 -7.88 -11.70 7.04
CA ALA A 96 -8.52 -11.49 8.33
C ALA A 96 -9.04 -12.80 8.91
N GLN A 97 -9.06 -12.89 10.24
CA GLN A 97 -9.60 -14.07 10.92
C GLN A 97 -11.10 -14.19 10.66
N ASP A 98 -11.62 -15.42 10.73
CA ASP A 98 -13.04 -15.69 10.58
C ASP A 98 -13.88 -14.87 11.55
N GLY A 99 -14.91 -14.18 11.03
CA GLY A 99 -15.77 -13.30 11.81
C GLY A 99 -15.16 -11.96 12.21
N ASP A 100 -13.99 -11.60 11.69
CA ASP A 100 -13.43 -10.26 11.88
C ASP A 100 -14.32 -9.21 11.20
N ASN A 101 -14.86 -8.30 12.00
CA ASN A 101 -15.73 -7.23 11.53
C ASN A 101 -14.98 -5.93 11.19
N ALA A 102 -13.65 -5.93 11.25
CA ALA A 102 -12.85 -4.75 10.96
C ALA A 102 -12.94 -4.36 9.47
N GLN A 103 -12.95 -3.05 9.20
CA GLN A 103 -12.89 -2.51 7.83
C GLN A 103 -11.46 -2.18 7.38
N HIS A 104 -10.51 -2.30 8.31
CA HIS A 104 -9.10 -1.97 8.14
C HIS A 104 -8.25 -2.97 8.93
N PRO A 105 -7.04 -3.31 8.46
CA PRO A 105 -6.09 -4.08 9.25
C PRO A 105 -5.72 -3.33 10.54
N LYS A 106 -5.39 -4.09 11.59
CA LYS A 106 -4.86 -3.55 12.84
C LYS A 106 -3.49 -2.89 12.67
N ASP A 107 -2.78 -3.25 11.60
CA ASP A 107 -1.44 -2.80 11.24
C ASP A 107 -1.41 -2.25 9.78
N PRO A 108 -2.04 -1.09 9.50
CA PRO A 108 -2.14 -0.57 8.12
C PRO A 108 -0.83 -0.06 7.52
N VAL A 109 0.21 0.06 8.35
CA VAL A 109 1.55 0.49 7.96
C VAL A 109 2.48 -0.71 8.05
N ALA A 110 3.19 -0.97 6.96
CA ALA A 110 4.18 -2.02 6.88
C ALA A 110 5.57 -1.48 7.24
N TYR A 111 6.02 -1.79 8.45
CA TYR A 111 7.33 -1.44 9.00
C TYR A 111 8.41 -2.47 8.66
N GLY A 112 8.04 -3.73 8.42
CA GLY A 112 8.96 -4.82 8.12
C GLY A 112 8.61 -5.61 6.84
N PRO A 113 9.53 -6.47 6.36
CA PRO A 113 9.30 -7.36 5.21
C PRO A 113 8.34 -8.53 5.52
N GLU A 114 8.12 -8.86 6.79
CA GLU A 114 7.19 -9.90 7.21
C GLU A 114 5.72 -9.51 7.07
N GLN A 115 5.43 -8.20 7.00
CA GLN A 115 4.07 -7.69 6.89
C GLN A 115 3.60 -7.70 5.43
N ALA A 116 2.43 -8.32 5.21
CA ALA A 116 1.92 -8.53 3.87
C ALA A 116 1.54 -7.23 3.15
N ALA A 117 1.71 -7.20 1.84
CA ALA A 117 1.46 -6.03 1.00
C ALA A 117 -0.01 -5.60 0.99
N PHE A 118 -0.92 -6.56 1.01
CA PHE A 118 -2.36 -6.39 1.07
C PHE A 118 -2.94 -7.10 2.30
N TRP A 119 -4.12 -6.66 2.70
CA TRP A 119 -4.96 -7.30 3.69
C TRP A 119 -6.36 -7.52 3.11
N TYR A 120 -6.91 -8.71 3.28
CA TYR A 120 -8.24 -9.09 2.79
C TYR A 120 -9.13 -9.53 3.94
N ASN A 121 -10.32 -8.95 4.03
CA ASN A 121 -11.38 -9.41 4.90
C ASN A 121 -12.49 -10.08 4.08
N PRO A 122 -12.60 -11.42 4.12
CA PRO A 122 -13.62 -12.16 3.38
C PRO A 122 -15.06 -11.86 3.81
N GLU A 123 -15.28 -11.48 5.07
CA GLU A 123 -16.64 -11.26 5.61
C GLU A 123 -17.37 -10.20 4.79
N TYR A 124 -16.66 -9.16 4.37
CA TYR A 124 -17.22 -8.05 3.59
C TYR A 124 -16.61 -7.88 2.20
N GLY A 125 -15.72 -8.80 1.79
CA GLY A 125 -14.98 -8.67 0.53
C GLY A 125 -14.05 -7.44 0.49
N ILE A 126 -13.60 -6.94 1.64
CA ILE A 126 -12.80 -5.71 1.74
C ILE A 126 -11.34 -6.04 1.51
N ILE A 127 -10.70 -5.29 0.61
CA ILE A 127 -9.26 -5.38 0.37
C ILE A 127 -8.63 -4.03 0.66
N ARG A 128 -7.54 -4.05 1.42
CA ARG A 128 -6.76 -2.87 1.78
C ARG A 128 -5.30 -3.06 1.41
N ALA A 129 -4.69 -2.03 0.86
CA ALA A 129 -3.25 -1.95 0.67
C ALA A 129 -2.61 -1.41 1.95
N ARG A 130 -1.56 -2.08 2.45
CA ARG A 130 -0.68 -1.49 3.46
C ARG A 130 0.23 -0.45 2.79
N VAL A 131 0.73 0.50 3.57
CA VAL A 131 1.63 1.56 3.08
C VAL A 131 2.94 1.57 3.85
N ALA A 132 4.00 2.09 3.24
CA ALA A 132 5.25 2.34 3.93
C ALA A 132 5.11 3.55 4.87
N PRO A 133 5.83 3.58 6.01
CA PRO A 133 5.91 4.77 6.84
C PRO A 133 6.47 5.94 6.03
N GLN A 134 5.86 7.11 6.18
CA GLN A 134 6.32 8.39 5.62
C GLN A 134 7.09 9.18 6.68
N LEU A 135 7.63 10.34 6.30
CA LEU A 135 8.36 11.25 7.20
C LEU A 135 7.54 11.63 8.45
N SER A 136 6.22 11.74 8.30
CA SER A 136 5.31 12.02 9.41
C SER A 136 4.11 11.06 9.46
N LYS A 137 3.48 10.97 10.64
CA LYS A 137 2.25 10.19 10.85
C LYS A 137 1.10 10.72 9.98
N SER A 138 0.99 12.04 9.82
CA SER A 138 -0.05 12.66 9.00
C SER A 138 0.12 12.33 7.51
N GLU A 139 1.35 12.32 7.00
CA GLU A 139 1.63 11.90 5.62
C GLU A 139 1.36 10.41 5.41
N THR A 140 1.71 9.58 6.40
CA THR A 140 1.41 8.14 6.37
C THR A 140 -0.09 7.89 6.35
N LEU A 141 -0.84 8.58 7.20
CA LEU A 141 -2.30 8.53 7.23
C LEU A 141 -2.91 9.01 5.90
N ARG A 142 -2.41 10.13 5.35
CA ARG A 142 -2.86 10.66 4.06
C ARG A 142 -2.67 9.65 2.96
N LEU A 143 -1.47 9.09 2.81
CA LEU A 143 -1.16 8.07 1.81
C LEU A 143 -2.06 6.84 1.96
N TYR A 144 -2.25 6.36 3.21
CA TYR A 144 -3.12 5.22 3.49
C TYR A 144 -4.57 5.49 3.04
N ASN A 145 -5.12 6.64 3.44
CA ASN A 145 -6.48 7.03 3.08
C ASN A 145 -6.64 7.21 1.58
N GLU A 146 -5.64 7.79 0.93
CA GLU A 146 -5.64 8.04 -0.49
C GLU A 146 -5.64 6.74 -1.29
N VAL A 147 -4.71 5.81 -1.03
CA VAL A 147 -4.65 4.55 -1.78
C VAL A 147 -5.89 3.68 -1.52
N ASN A 148 -6.39 3.64 -0.28
CA ASN A 148 -7.52 2.80 0.13
C ASN A 148 -8.89 3.46 -0.07
N LEU A 149 -8.95 4.70 -0.57
CA LEU A 149 -10.18 5.50 -0.66
C LEU A 149 -10.96 5.51 0.67
N SER A 150 -10.24 5.72 1.77
CA SER A 150 -10.79 5.72 3.13
C SER A 150 -10.67 7.08 3.81
N ALA A 151 -11.30 7.21 4.97
CA ALA A 151 -11.31 8.42 5.77
C ALA A 151 -10.97 8.15 7.24
N LEU A 152 -9.91 7.37 7.49
CA LEU A 152 -9.38 7.20 8.83
C LEU A 152 -8.94 8.55 9.41
N ARG A 153 -9.29 8.79 10.67
CA ARG A 153 -8.85 9.98 11.41
C ARG A 153 -7.43 9.82 11.96
N GLU A 154 -7.04 8.58 12.21
CA GLU A 154 -5.73 8.21 12.72
C GLU A 154 -5.37 6.79 12.25
N ILE A 155 -4.07 6.49 12.20
CA ILE A 155 -3.57 5.14 11.97
C ILE A 155 -3.77 4.34 13.26
N PRO A 156 -4.52 3.22 13.24
CA PRO A 156 -4.56 2.29 14.35
C PRO A 156 -3.15 1.93 14.79
N SER A 157 -2.86 2.10 16.08
CA SER A 157 -1.62 1.56 16.63
C SER A 157 -1.74 0.04 16.57
N ALA A 158 -0.85 -0.61 15.82
CA ALA A 158 -0.59 -2.02 16.07
C ALA A 158 -0.27 -2.11 17.57
N ALA A 159 -0.99 -2.96 18.30
CA ALA A 159 -0.59 -3.27 19.67
C ALA A 159 0.88 -3.70 19.60
N PRO A 160 1.76 -3.21 20.50
CA PRO A 160 3.16 -3.56 20.44
C PRO A 160 3.27 -5.08 20.51
N VAL A 161 3.82 -5.70 19.45
CA VAL A 161 4.31 -7.09 19.49
C VAL A 161 5.63 -7.07 20.26
N ALA A 162 5.57 -6.66 21.52
CA ALA A 162 6.68 -6.63 22.44
C ALA A 162 6.11 -7.06 23.79
N ASP A 163 6.09 -8.37 24.01
CA ASP A 163 6.23 -9.02 25.34
C ASP A 163 6.22 -10.55 25.24
N ALA A 164 5.70 -11.14 24.14
CA ALA A 164 5.67 -12.60 23.99
C ALA A 164 7.05 -13.26 23.81
N LYS A 165 8.07 -12.52 23.31
CA LYS A 165 9.41 -13.07 23.06
C LYS A 165 10.41 -12.86 24.21
N LEU A 166 10.08 -12.06 25.23
CA LEU A 166 10.93 -11.88 26.42
C LEU A 166 10.55 -12.82 27.57
N ALA A 167 9.32 -13.35 27.59
CA ALA A 167 8.88 -14.33 28.58
C ALA A 167 9.38 -15.76 28.30
N ALA A 168 9.63 -16.11 27.03
CA ALA A 168 10.11 -17.45 26.66
C ALA A 168 11.62 -17.67 26.87
N GLY A 169 12.40 -16.60 27.00
CA GLY A 169 13.86 -16.66 27.17
C GLY A 169 14.37 -16.59 28.61
N LYS A 170 13.48 -16.45 29.60
CA LYS A 170 13.85 -16.36 31.03
C LYS A 170 13.54 -17.61 31.85
N ALA A 171 13.02 -18.68 31.24
CA ALA A 171 12.63 -19.90 31.95
C ALA A 171 13.63 -21.06 31.85
N THR A 172 14.83 -20.86 31.31
CA THR A 172 15.80 -21.96 31.07
C THR A 172 17.11 -21.85 31.85
N ASP A 173 17.30 -20.83 32.69
CA ASP A 173 18.47 -20.70 33.56
C ASP A 173 18.07 -20.83 35.03
N LEU A 174 17.70 -22.04 35.44
CA LEU A 174 17.69 -22.48 36.82
C LEU A 174 17.90 -24.01 36.83
N HIS A 175 19.14 -24.44 36.64
CA HIS A 175 19.67 -25.69 37.14
C HIS A 175 21.19 -25.61 37.31
#